data_AF-A0A0H5QN23-F1
#
_entry.id   AF-A0A0H5QN23-F1
#
_cell.length_a   1.000
_cell.length_b   1.000
_cell.length_c   1.000
_cell.angle_alpha   90.00
_cell.angle_beta   90.00
_cell.angle_gamma   90.00
#
_symmetry.space_group_name_H-M   'P 1'
#
loop_
_entity.id
_entity.type
_entity.pdbx_description
1 polymer ?
#
loop_
_entity_poly.entity_id
_entity_poly.type
_entity_poly.pdbx_seq_one_letter_code
_entity_poly.pdbx_strand_id
1 'polypeptide(L)'
;MALFRHVISGTTPGEQWSFTLHSEGNLSAGDANAALSSAITSAYGAGFSTITAPDVVTTLASTATIDPATDGQLTRVEAVLSLAGAATEEMLPFQCATCITLVTAVANRHGRGRFYLPPLAAIVLDAGRLSASAVSNLDTAFTAFFDDLTTAGLEPVVRNRTGHVSTPVTEARVGDVIDTQRRRRNKLQEAFTVISV
;
A
#
# COMPACT_ATOMS: atom_id res chain seq x y z
N MET A 1 -0.04 -21.81 11.14
CA MET A 1 0.71 -20.59 10.81
C MET A 1 0.00 -19.41 11.45
N ALA A 2 0.74 -18.40 11.90
CA ALA A 2 0.13 -17.18 12.43
C ALA A 2 -0.42 -16.34 11.27
N LEU A 3 -1.60 -15.73 11.46
CA LEU A 3 -2.18 -14.77 10.54
C LEU A 3 -1.77 -13.36 10.96
N PHE A 4 -1.24 -12.59 10.03
CA PHE A 4 -0.80 -11.23 10.25
C PHE A 4 -1.65 -10.24 9.45
N ARG A 5 -1.94 -9.10 10.08
CA ARG A 5 -2.41 -7.89 9.41
C ARG A 5 -1.29 -6.87 9.41
N HIS A 6 -0.83 -6.52 8.22
CA HIS A 6 0.18 -5.51 7.98
C HIS A 6 -0.48 -4.19 7.60
N VAL A 7 0.02 -3.09 8.15
CA VAL A 7 -0.39 -1.74 7.79
C VAL A 7 0.86 -0.92 7.54
N ILE A 8 0.95 -0.34 6.34
CA ILE A 8 1.93 0.70 6.03
C ILE A 8 1.18 2.01 5.98
N SER A 9 1.71 3.03 6.64
CA SER A 9 1.08 4.35 6.72
C SER A 9 2.09 5.48 6.70
N GLY A 10 1.59 6.65 6.34
CA GLY A 10 2.41 7.82 6.14
C GLY A 10 1.60 9.11 6.11
N THR A 11 2.32 10.19 5.90
CA THR A 11 1.78 11.55 5.86
C THR A 11 1.94 12.16 4.48
N THR A 12 1.09 13.15 4.26
CA THR A 12 1.16 14.15 3.19
C THR A 12 0.88 15.52 3.83
N PRO A 13 1.12 16.66 3.16
CA PRO A 13 0.74 17.96 3.69
C PRO A 13 -0.75 18.01 4.06
N GLY A 14 -1.06 18.02 5.36
CA GLY A 14 -2.43 18.14 5.89
C GLY A 14 -3.27 16.85 5.97
N GLU A 15 -2.87 15.74 5.36
CA GLU A 15 -3.62 14.47 5.34
C GLU A 15 -2.73 13.25 5.58
N GLN A 16 -3.36 12.10 5.85
CA GLN A 16 -2.67 10.82 6.09
C GLN A 16 -3.12 9.75 5.09
N TRP A 17 -2.25 8.78 4.85
CA TRP A 17 -2.56 7.62 4.02
C TRP A 17 -2.12 6.33 4.70
N SER A 18 -2.79 5.24 4.33
CA SER A 18 -2.42 3.91 4.76
C SER A 18 -2.90 2.88 3.75
N PHE A 19 -2.21 1.75 3.69
CA PHE A 19 -2.70 0.55 3.04
C PHE A 19 -2.50 -0.68 3.92
N THR A 20 -3.24 -1.75 3.62
CA THR A 20 -3.26 -2.98 4.43
C THR A 20 -3.05 -4.19 3.53
N LEU A 21 -2.23 -5.11 4.01
CA LEU A 21 -2.00 -6.44 3.45
C LEU A 21 -2.14 -7.47 4.57
N HIS A 22 -2.53 -8.70 4.24
CA HIS A 22 -2.48 -9.82 5.18
C HIS A 22 -1.45 -10.83 4.69
N SER A 23 -0.84 -11.55 5.62
CA SER A 23 0.02 -12.67 5.30
C SER A 23 -0.14 -13.79 6.33
N GLU A 24 0.29 -14.98 5.99
CA GLU A 24 0.46 -16.09 6.92
C GLU A 24 1.92 -16.52 6.98
N GLY A 25 2.41 -16.89 8.15
CA GLY A 25 3.80 -17.30 8.32
C GLY A 25 4.07 -17.98 9.65
N ASN A 26 5.29 -18.47 9.82
CA ASN A 26 5.75 -19.07 11.09
C ASN A 26 6.81 -18.18 11.75
N LEU A 27 6.48 -16.90 11.90
CA LEU A 27 7.32 -15.86 12.50
C LEU A 27 6.70 -15.33 13.80
N SER A 28 7.51 -14.64 14.60
CA SER A 28 6.97 -13.77 15.65
C SER A 28 6.35 -12.50 15.04
N ALA A 29 5.49 -11.80 15.77
CA ALA A 29 4.96 -10.51 15.33
C ALA A 29 6.07 -9.46 15.10
N GLY A 30 7.17 -9.55 15.86
CA GLY A 30 8.34 -8.69 15.72
C GLY A 30 9.08 -8.95 14.41
N ASP A 31 9.39 -10.21 14.13
CA ASP A 31 10.10 -10.59 12.89
C ASP A 31 9.25 -10.32 11.65
N ALA A 32 7.94 -10.57 11.72
CA ALA A 32 7.02 -10.23 10.64
C ALA A 32 6.92 -8.70 10.40
N ASN A 33 7.03 -7.88 11.46
CA ASN A 33 7.10 -6.42 11.32
C ASN A 33 8.43 -5.94 10.74
N ALA A 34 9.55 -6.57 11.12
CA ALA A 34 10.86 -6.30 10.53
C ALA A 34 10.87 -6.64 9.03
N ALA A 35 10.28 -7.79 8.64
CA ALA A 35 10.12 -8.17 7.24
C ALA A 35 9.26 -7.16 6.46
N LEU A 36 8.13 -6.72 7.02
CA LEU A 36 7.30 -5.68 6.40
C LEU A 36 8.06 -4.35 6.19
N SER A 37 8.84 -3.96 7.19
CA SER A 37 9.65 -2.73 7.16
C SER A 37 10.77 -2.81 6.12
N SER A 38 11.41 -3.98 6.00
CA SER A 38 12.39 -4.27 4.94
C SER A 38 11.73 -4.19 3.57
N ALA A 39 10.61 -4.91 3.38
CA ALA A 39 9.91 -4.98 2.09
C ALA A 39 9.53 -3.59 1.56
N ILE A 40 8.98 -2.70 2.40
CA ILE A 40 8.65 -1.33 1.96
C ILE A 40 9.90 -0.50 1.67
N THR A 41 10.98 -0.70 2.43
CA THR A 41 12.27 -0.05 2.16
C THR A 41 12.84 -0.49 0.82
N SER A 42 12.78 -1.79 0.51
CA SER A 42 13.18 -2.36 -0.78
C SER A 42 12.35 -1.81 -1.93
N ALA A 43 11.03 -1.66 -1.75
CA ALA A 43 10.18 -1.00 -2.75
C ALA A 43 10.64 0.44 -3.05
N TYR A 44 10.96 1.23 -2.02
CA TYR A 44 11.50 2.58 -2.18
C TYR A 44 12.84 2.59 -2.93
N GLY A 45 13.74 1.66 -2.60
CA GLY A 45 15.02 1.48 -3.29
C GLY A 45 14.89 1.00 -4.73
N ALA A 46 13.84 0.25 -5.04
CA ALA A 46 13.56 -0.33 -6.35
C ALA A 46 12.72 0.59 -7.28
N GLY A 47 12.60 1.88 -6.94
CA GLY A 47 12.00 2.88 -7.82
C GLY A 47 10.68 3.48 -7.33
N PHE A 48 10.11 3.02 -6.21
CA PHE A 48 8.90 3.66 -5.67
C PHE A 48 9.17 5.10 -5.18
N SER A 49 10.38 5.37 -4.71
CA SER A 49 10.81 6.72 -4.30
C SER A 49 10.76 7.71 -5.47
N THR A 50 11.15 7.31 -6.68
CA THR A 50 11.30 8.22 -7.84
C THR A 50 9.96 8.67 -8.43
N ILE A 51 8.87 8.00 -8.09
CA ILE A 51 7.51 8.32 -8.53
C ILE A 51 6.61 8.85 -7.40
N THR A 52 7.18 9.03 -6.22
CA THR A 52 6.52 9.57 -5.03
C THR A 52 7.08 10.96 -4.75
N ALA A 53 6.22 11.94 -4.46
CA ALA A 53 6.67 13.31 -4.18
C ALA A 53 7.38 13.39 -2.80
N PRO A 54 8.30 14.34 -2.58
CA PRO A 54 9.08 14.43 -1.34
C PRO A 54 8.23 14.63 -0.08
N ASP A 55 7.10 15.33 -0.21
CA ASP A 55 6.18 15.58 0.90
C ASP A 55 5.31 14.38 1.28
N VAL A 56 5.38 13.30 0.49
CA VAL A 56 4.71 12.03 0.78
C VAL A 56 5.70 11.11 1.48
N VAL A 57 5.52 10.95 2.79
CA VAL A 57 6.48 10.25 3.66
C VAL A 57 5.82 9.02 4.27
N THR A 58 6.43 7.85 4.08
CA THR A 58 6.07 6.64 4.84
C THR A 58 6.69 6.71 6.22
N THR A 59 5.86 6.70 7.26
CA THR A 59 6.28 6.95 8.64
C THR A 59 6.18 5.74 9.55
N LEU A 60 5.39 4.73 9.18
CA LEU A 60 5.09 3.60 10.05
C LEU A 60 4.80 2.32 9.26
N ALA A 61 5.47 1.24 9.65
CA ALA A 61 5.05 -0.12 9.37
C ALA A 61 4.52 -0.74 10.68
N SER A 62 3.35 -1.37 10.62
CA SER A 62 2.74 -2.04 11.77
C SER A 62 2.24 -3.42 11.38
N THR A 63 2.54 -4.40 12.23
CA THR A 63 2.07 -5.78 12.09
C THR A 63 1.33 -6.18 13.34
N ALA A 64 0.11 -6.71 13.14
CA ALA A 64 -0.70 -7.29 14.18
C ALA A 64 -0.88 -8.79 13.94
N THR A 65 -0.70 -9.63 14.95
CA THR A 65 -1.20 -11.01 14.89
C THR A 65 -2.71 -11.00 15.09
N ILE A 66 -3.41 -11.76 14.25
CA ILE A 66 -4.87 -11.85 14.22
C ILE A 66 -5.30 -13.25 14.61
N ASP A 67 -6.34 -13.35 15.45
CA ASP A 67 -7.03 -14.60 15.69
C ASP A 67 -7.80 -15.01 14.42
N PRO A 68 -7.45 -16.14 13.77
CA PRO A 68 -8.08 -16.55 12.53
C PRO A 68 -9.56 -16.92 12.69
N ALA A 69 -10.04 -17.22 13.90
CA ALA A 69 -11.43 -17.59 14.14
C ALA A 69 -12.35 -16.37 14.34
N THR A 70 -11.81 -15.24 14.80
CA THR A 70 -12.62 -14.05 15.14
C THR A 70 -12.23 -12.79 14.36
N ASP A 71 -11.10 -12.82 13.64
CA ASP A 71 -10.40 -11.65 13.10
C ASP A 71 -10.05 -10.59 14.17
N GLY A 72 -10.03 -10.99 15.45
CA GLY A 72 -9.61 -10.16 16.57
C GLY A 72 -8.10 -9.94 16.56
N GLN A 73 -7.68 -8.71 16.82
CA GLN A 73 -6.26 -8.40 16.98
C GLN A 73 -5.76 -8.88 18.35
N LEU A 74 -4.69 -9.68 18.35
CA LEU A 74 -4.09 -10.25 19.55
C LEU A 74 -2.89 -9.45 20.03
N THR A 75 -2.03 -9.06 19.09
CA THR A 75 -0.80 -8.29 19.35
C THR A 75 -0.64 -7.20 18.30
N ARG A 76 0.25 -6.25 18.55
CA ARG A 76 0.68 -5.25 17.56
C ARG A 76 2.11 -4.85 17.82
N VAL A 77 2.90 -4.83 16.76
CA VAL A 77 4.25 -4.31 16.73
C VAL A 77 4.30 -3.19 15.69
N GLU A 78 5.16 -2.22 15.94
CA GLU A 78 5.34 -1.05 15.09
C GLU A 78 6.82 -0.78 14.86
N ALA A 79 7.15 -0.31 13.67
CA ALA A 79 8.46 0.21 13.31
C ALA A 79 8.28 1.60 12.71
N VAL A 80 8.98 2.57 13.27
CA VAL A 80 9.02 3.94 12.75
C VAL A 80 9.91 3.95 11.50
N LEU A 81 9.42 4.59 10.45
CA LEU A 81 10.09 4.75 9.17
C LEU A 81 10.22 6.24 8.84
N SER A 82 11.13 6.55 7.90
CA SER A 82 11.31 7.90 7.37
C SER A 82 11.63 7.83 5.87
N LEU A 83 10.76 7.17 5.11
CA LEU A 83 10.94 6.97 3.67
C LEU A 83 10.17 8.06 2.92
N ALA A 84 10.89 9.09 2.49
CA ALA A 84 10.33 10.17 1.66
C ALA A 84 10.44 9.83 0.18
N GLY A 85 9.51 10.37 -0.62
CA GLY A 85 9.63 10.38 -2.06
C GLY A 85 10.83 11.22 -2.55
N ALA A 86 11.21 11.02 -3.80
CA ALA A 86 12.33 11.69 -4.45
C ALA A 86 11.97 12.24 -5.84
N ALA A 87 10.70 12.18 -6.23
CA ALA A 87 10.24 12.78 -7.48
C ALA A 87 10.40 14.30 -7.44
N THR A 88 10.60 14.92 -8.60
CA THR A 88 10.79 16.38 -8.72
C THR A 88 9.47 17.15 -8.82
N GLU A 89 8.35 16.46 -9.02
CA GLU A 89 7.03 17.07 -9.18
C GLU A 89 6.16 16.89 -7.92
N GLU A 90 5.15 17.76 -7.84
CA GLU A 90 4.15 17.76 -6.77
C GLU A 90 3.33 16.47 -6.74
N MET A 91 2.78 16.14 -5.57
CA MET A 91 1.87 15.00 -5.45
C MET A 91 0.56 15.24 -6.20
N LEU A 92 -0.02 14.17 -6.72
CA LEU A 92 -1.40 14.14 -7.18
C LEU A 92 -2.36 14.52 -6.03
N PRO A 93 -3.56 15.05 -6.34
CA PRO A 93 -4.57 15.32 -5.32
C PRO A 93 -4.83 14.08 -4.44
N PHE A 94 -5.08 14.28 -3.15
CA PHE A 94 -5.18 13.19 -2.17
C PHE A 94 -6.17 12.07 -2.51
N GLN A 95 -7.20 12.39 -3.30
CA GLN A 95 -8.20 11.44 -3.74
C GLN A 95 -7.75 10.61 -4.95
N CYS A 96 -6.78 11.06 -5.74
CA CYS A 96 -6.17 10.29 -6.81
C CYS A 96 -5.31 9.19 -6.19
N ALA A 97 -5.63 7.93 -6.50
CA ALA A 97 -4.95 6.79 -5.93
C ALA A 97 -4.63 5.76 -7.01
N THR A 98 -3.38 5.31 -7.04
CA THR A 98 -3.01 4.11 -7.79
C THR A 98 -3.28 2.88 -6.94
N CYS A 99 -3.73 1.79 -7.57
CA CYS A 99 -4.13 0.59 -6.86
C CYS A 99 -3.25 -0.60 -7.26
N ILE A 100 -2.80 -1.36 -6.27
CA ILE A 100 -2.28 -2.73 -6.47
C ILE A 100 -3.45 -3.68 -6.28
N THR A 101 -3.72 -4.50 -7.30
CA THR A 101 -4.75 -5.53 -7.25
C THR A 101 -4.10 -6.87 -6.93
N LEU A 102 -4.67 -7.59 -5.97
CA LEU A 102 -4.22 -8.93 -5.58
C LEU A 102 -5.18 -9.95 -6.18
N VAL A 103 -4.63 -10.99 -6.81
CA VAL A 103 -5.38 -12.08 -7.42
C VAL A 103 -5.00 -13.38 -6.73
N THR A 104 -6.00 -14.25 -6.56
CA THR A 104 -5.83 -15.60 -6.02
C THR A 104 -6.32 -16.63 -7.04
N ALA A 105 -6.11 -17.92 -6.76
CA ALA A 105 -6.66 -18.99 -7.58
C ALA A 105 -8.21 -19.05 -7.58
N VAL A 106 -8.88 -18.34 -6.68
CA VAL A 106 -10.34 -18.27 -6.65
C VAL A 106 -10.83 -17.32 -7.75
N ALA A 107 -11.46 -17.87 -8.79
CA ALA A 107 -11.89 -17.13 -9.97
C ALA A 107 -12.94 -16.02 -9.68
N ASN A 108 -13.69 -16.16 -8.59
CA ASN A 108 -14.77 -15.26 -8.23
C ASN A 108 -14.26 -13.94 -7.64
N ARG A 109 -15.12 -12.92 -7.59
CA ARG A 109 -14.81 -11.60 -7.02
C ARG A 109 -14.25 -11.67 -5.60
N HIS A 110 -14.65 -12.67 -4.82
CA HIS A 110 -14.17 -12.90 -3.45
C HIS A 110 -12.69 -13.28 -3.36
N GLY A 111 -12.10 -13.79 -4.45
CA GLY A 111 -10.69 -14.12 -4.55
C GLY A 111 -9.79 -12.95 -4.97
N ARG A 112 -10.31 -11.71 -4.95
CA ARG A 112 -9.55 -10.53 -5.36
C ARG A 112 -9.46 -9.55 -4.21
N GLY A 113 -8.24 -9.12 -3.92
CA GLY A 113 -7.93 -8.07 -2.97
C GLY A 113 -7.46 -6.82 -3.69
N ARG A 114 -7.41 -5.69 -2.99
CA ARG A 114 -6.77 -4.49 -3.52
C ARG A 114 -6.34 -3.57 -2.39
N PHE A 115 -5.27 -2.82 -2.63
CA PHE A 115 -4.87 -1.75 -1.73
C PHE A 115 -4.41 -0.51 -2.50
N TYR A 116 -4.67 0.65 -1.90
CA TYR A 116 -4.44 1.95 -2.52
C TYR A 116 -3.12 2.52 -2.05
N LEU A 117 -2.23 2.81 -2.99
CA LEU A 117 -0.95 3.47 -2.75
C LEU A 117 -1.16 4.91 -2.29
N PRO A 118 -0.17 5.55 -1.64
CA PRO A 118 -0.18 7.00 -1.45
C PRO A 118 -0.37 7.77 -2.78
N PRO A 119 -0.73 9.06 -2.71
CA PRO A 119 -0.65 9.93 -3.89
C PRO A 119 0.76 9.88 -4.49
N LEU A 120 0.85 9.54 -5.78
CA LEU A 120 2.09 9.58 -6.54
C LEU A 120 2.40 11.02 -6.97
N ALA A 121 3.61 11.29 -7.46
CA ALA A 121 3.95 12.57 -8.07
C ALA A 121 3.26 12.77 -9.43
N ALA A 122 3.00 14.01 -9.84
CA ALA A 122 2.29 14.33 -11.08
C ALA A 122 3.01 13.82 -12.35
N ILE A 123 4.34 13.66 -12.29
CA ILE A 123 5.19 13.13 -13.38
C ILE A 123 4.79 11.73 -13.84
N VAL A 124 4.03 11.00 -13.02
CA VAL A 124 3.54 9.67 -13.38
C VAL A 124 2.44 9.71 -14.43
N LEU A 125 1.86 10.87 -14.74
CA LEU A 125 0.74 10.99 -15.65
C LEU A 125 1.18 11.13 -17.11
N ASP A 126 0.49 10.40 -17.98
CA ASP A 126 0.52 10.56 -19.43
C ASP A 126 -0.91 10.46 -19.97
N ALA A 127 -1.40 11.54 -20.60
CA ALA A 127 -2.76 11.64 -21.14
C ALA A 127 -3.89 11.19 -20.18
N GLY A 128 -3.75 11.46 -18.88
CA GLY A 128 -4.74 11.11 -17.85
C GLY A 128 -4.67 9.67 -17.32
N ARG A 129 -3.61 8.92 -17.67
CA ARG A 129 -3.30 7.58 -17.18
C ARG A 129 -1.89 7.57 -16.58
N LEU A 130 -1.49 6.47 -15.94
CA LEU A 130 -0.10 6.26 -15.60
C LEU A 130 0.74 6.06 -16.86
N SER A 131 1.89 6.73 -16.92
CA SER A 131 2.88 6.54 -17.95
C SER A 131 3.46 5.12 -17.88
N ALA A 132 3.92 4.60 -19.02
CA ALA A 132 4.55 3.28 -19.06
C ALA A 132 5.76 3.17 -18.11
N SER A 133 6.52 4.27 -17.95
CA SER A 133 7.64 4.32 -16.99
C SER A 133 7.17 4.23 -15.55
N ALA A 134 6.08 4.92 -15.18
CA ALA A 134 5.52 4.81 -13.83
C ALA A 134 5.00 3.41 -13.53
N VAL A 135 4.34 2.75 -14.49
CA VAL A 135 3.91 1.35 -14.36
C VAL A 135 5.12 0.43 -14.16
N SER A 136 6.19 0.59 -14.94
CA SER A 136 7.43 -0.19 -14.79
C SER A 136 8.12 0.01 -13.44
N ASN A 137 8.12 1.23 -12.91
CA ASN A 137 8.67 1.52 -11.59
C ASN A 137 7.83 0.88 -10.47
N LEU A 138 6.50 0.90 -10.60
CA LEU A 138 5.60 0.22 -9.66
C LEU A 138 5.76 -1.30 -9.70
N ASP A 139 5.87 -1.87 -10.91
CA ASP A 139 6.10 -3.30 -11.11
C ASP A 139 7.40 -3.76 -10.43
N THR A 140 8.51 -3.06 -10.72
CA THR A 140 9.82 -3.35 -10.11
C THR A 140 9.78 -3.20 -8.59
N ALA A 141 9.19 -2.10 -8.09
CA ALA A 141 9.13 -1.83 -6.67
C ALA A 141 8.28 -2.82 -5.89
N PHE A 142 7.10 -3.18 -6.40
CA PHE A 142 6.22 -4.12 -5.69
C PHE A 142 6.61 -5.58 -5.92
N THR A 143 7.34 -5.91 -6.98
CA THR A 143 8.04 -7.19 -7.07
C THR A 143 9.06 -7.32 -5.94
N ALA A 144 9.94 -6.33 -5.76
CA ALA A 144 10.90 -6.32 -4.64
C ALA A 144 10.21 -6.38 -3.27
N PHE A 145 9.06 -5.70 -3.11
CA PHE A 145 8.25 -5.79 -1.89
C PHE A 145 7.76 -7.21 -1.59
N PHE A 146 7.16 -7.89 -2.57
CA PHE A 146 6.62 -9.24 -2.37
C PHE A 146 7.73 -10.30 -2.25
N ASP A 147 8.84 -10.14 -2.96
CA ASP A 147 10.00 -11.01 -2.88
C ASP A 147 10.63 -10.98 -1.48
N ASP A 148 10.76 -9.79 -0.88
CA ASP A 148 11.26 -9.63 0.49
C ASP A 148 10.37 -10.30 1.53
N LEU A 149 9.04 -10.15 1.40
CA LEU A 149 8.09 -10.84 2.29
C LEU A 149 8.19 -12.36 2.16
N THR A 150 8.22 -12.86 0.92
CA THR A 150 8.29 -14.29 0.62
C THR A 150 9.61 -14.89 1.11
N THR A 151 10.72 -14.19 0.89
CA THR A 151 12.06 -14.59 1.37
C THR A 151 12.12 -14.65 2.90
N ALA A 152 11.40 -13.76 3.59
CA ALA A 152 11.26 -13.81 5.04
C ALA A 152 10.33 -14.94 5.55
N GLY A 153 9.66 -15.67 4.67
CA GLY A 153 8.73 -16.75 5.03
C GLY A 153 7.31 -16.27 5.35
N LEU A 154 6.91 -15.11 4.82
CA LEU A 154 5.53 -14.62 4.86
C LEU A 154 4.84 -14.86 3.52
N GLU A 155 3.71 -15.56 3.53
CA GLU A 155 2.88 -15.80 2.35
C GLU A 155 1.76 -14.75 2.31
N PRO A 156 1.74 -13.82 1.35
CA PRO A 156 0.65 -12.84 1.22
C PRO A 156 -0.69 -13.52 0.94
N VAL A 157 -1.75 -13.09 1.63
CA VAL A 157 -3.10 -13.65 1.49
C VAL A 157 -4.17 -12.59 1.31
N VAL A 158 -5.21 -12.92 0.55
CA VAL A 158 -6.50 -12.20 0.60
C VAL A 158 -7.31 -12.78 1.74
N ARG A 159 -7.61 -11.94 2.74
CA ARG A 159 -8.40 -12.32 3.92
C ARG A 159 -9.88 -12.01 3.72
N ASN A 160 -10.73 -13.04 3.72
CA ASN A 160 -12.19 -12.91 3.75
C ASN A 160 -12.70 -12.97 5.20
N ARG A 161 -13.15 -11.83 5.72
CA ARG A 161 -13.64 -11.70 7.11
C ARG A 161 -14.99 -12.34 7.36
N THR A 162 -15.82 -12.54 6.33
CA THR A 162 -17.15 -13.15 6.50
C THR A 162 -17.03 -14.66 6.69
N GLY A 163 -16.12 -15.30 5.94
CA GLY A 163 -15.89 -16.74 6.02
C GLY A 163 -14.72 -17.14 6.92
N HIS A 164 -13.98 -16.17 7.44
CA HIS A 164 -12.71 -16.38 8.14
C HIS A 164 -11.73 -17.25 7.33
N VAL A 165 -11.67 -17.03 6.02
CA VAL A 165 -10.79 -17.76 5.09
C VAL A 165 -9.68 -16.85 4.59
N SER A 166 -8.45 -17.36 4.61
CA SER A 166 -7.30 -16.76 3.94
C SER A 166 -7.06 -17.50 2.63
N THR A 167 -6.81 -16.78 1.55
CA THR A 167 -6.49 -17.38 0.25
C THR A 167 -5.16 -16.81 -0.25
N PRO A 168 -4.16 -17.64 -0.55
CA PRO A 168 -2.86 -17.19 -1.05
C PRO A 168 -2.98 -16.33 -2.30
N VAL A 169 -2.22 -15.24 -2.32
CA VAL A 169 -2.08 -14.37 -3.49
C VAL A 169 -1.17 -15.08 -4.50
N THR A 170 -1.66 -15.25 -5.72
CA THR A 170 -0.89 -15.87 -6.81
C THR A 170 -0.31 -14.85 -7.78
N GLU A 171 -0.85 -13.63 -7.77
CA GLU A 171 -0.43 -12.56 -8.66
C GLU A 171 -0.80 -11.19 -8.07
N ALA A 172 0.06 -10.20 -8.26
CA ALA A 172 -0.24 -8.79 -8.03
C ALA A 172 -0.21 -8.04 -9.36
N ARG A 173 -1.12 -7.06 -9.53
CA ARG A 173 -1.25 -6.28 -10.76
C ARG A 173 -1.27 -4.78 -10.47
N VAL A 174 -0.60 -4.03 -11.32
CA VAL A 174 -0.70 -2.56 -11.38
C VAL A 174 -1.64 -2.18 -12.52
N GLY A 175 -2.65 -1.38 -12.24
CA GLY A 175 -3.49 -0.76 -13.28
C GLY A 175 -2.94 0.61 -13.69
N ASP A 176 -3.18 1.02 -14.94
CA ASP A 176 -2.76 2.33 -15.47
C ASP A 176 -3.80 3.44 -15.25
N VAL A 177 -4.98 3.11 -14.76
CA VAL A 177 -6.05 4.06 -14.47
C VAL A 177 -5.95 4.54 -13.02
N ILE A 178 -5.96 5.85 -12.83
CA ILE A 178 -6.04 6.47 -11.51
C ILE A 178 -7.44 6.23 -10.92
N ASP A 179 -7.49 5.60 -9.76
CA ASP A 179 -8.72 5.42 -8.98
C ASP A 179 -9.00 6.65 -8.11
N THR A 180 -10.23 6.70 -7.58
CA THR A 180 -10.60 7.69 -6.57
C THR A 180 -10.77 7.05 -5.18
N GLN A 181 -10.08 7.61 -4.18
CA GLN A 181 -10.25 7.26 -2.78
C GLN A 181 -10.83 8.44 -1.99
N ARG A 182 -12.17 8.52 -1.96
CA ARG A 182 -12.89 9.66 -1.37
C ARG A 182 -12.54 9.92 0.10
N ARG A 183 -12.19 8.87 0.86
CA ARG A 183 -11.90 8.96 2.31
C ARG A 183 -10.61 9.72 2.66
N ARG A 184 -9.77 10.05 1.67
CA ARG A 184 -8.49 10.79 1.86
C ARG A 184 -8.63 12.31 1.78
N ARG A 185 -9.85 12.84 1.71
CA ARG A 185 -10.15 14.28 1.67
C ARG A 185 -11.07 14.66 2.82
N ASN A 186 -10.73 14.26 4.04
CA ASN A 186 -11.65 14.36 5.16
C ASN A 186 -11.54 15.72 5.89
N LYS A 187 -10.43 16.46 5.73
CA LYS A 187 -10.18 17.69 6.50
C LYS A 187 -9.67 18.87 5.68
N LEU A 188 -9.63 18.77 4.36
CA LEU A 188 -9.17 19.87 3.51
C LEU A 188 -10.25 20.94 3.37
N GLN A 189 -9.96 22.11 3.93
CA GLN A 189 -10.80 23.29 3.79
C GLN A 189 -10.49 24.00 2.46
N GLU A 190 -11.54 24.26 1.67
CA GLU A 190 -11.42 25.05 0.45
C GLU A 190 -11.25 26.54 0.79
N ALA A 191 -10.36 27.21 0.06
CA ALA A 191 -10.29 28.67 0.03
C ALA A 191 -11.01 29.17 -1.22
N PHE A 192 -12.02 30.03 -1.05
CA PHE A 192 -12.83 30.55 -2.15
C PHE A 192 -12.37 31.96 -2.55
N THR A 193 -12.27 32.18 -3.86
CA THR A 193 -12.11 33.53 -4.45
C THR A 193 -13.43 33.93 -5.09
N VAL A 194 -13.96 35.10 -4.72
CA VAL A 194 -15.22 35.62 -5.27
C VAL A 194 -15.03 36.00 -6.74
N ILE A 195 -15.87 35.44 -7.62
CA ILE A 195 -15.94 35.82 -9.03
C ILE A 195 -17.08 36.84 -9.16
N SER A 196 -16.78 38.02 -9.73
CA SER A 196 -17.81 39.02 -10.05
C SER A 196 -18.56 38.59 -11.33
N VAL A 197 -19.89 38.71 -11.32
CA VAL A 197 -20.78 38.33 -12.42
C VAL A 197 -21.64 39.51 -12.81
#